data_AF-A0A9E5R6X7-F1
#
_entry.id   AF-A0A9E5R6X7-F1
#
_cell.length_a   1.000
_cell.length_b   1.000
_cell.length_c   1.000
_cell.angle_alpha   90.00
_cell.angle_beta   90.00
_cell.angle_gamma   90.00
#
_symmetry.space_group_name_H-M   'P 1'
#
loop_
_entity.id
_entity.type
_entity.pdbx_description
1 polymer ?
#
loop_
_entity_poly.entity_id
_entity_poly.type
_entity_poly.pdbx_seq_one_letter_code
_entity_poly.pdbx_strand_id
1 'polypeptide(L)'
;MSKVYRKIQASRPSVQAHLTLPFSKSESNRALIIQALARFQSDTRIEIAQCATARDTQTLQTLLASPAHVWDVLDAGTTMRFLLAYAAITGQHKILTGTPRMQKRPIGILVEALRALGFDIQYLGQEGYPPLRGEGKVP
;
A
#
# COMPACT_ATOMS: atom_id res chain seq x y z
N MET A 1 29.74 16.32 8.73
CA MET A 1 29.41 15.18 9.63
C MET A 1 30.32 14.02 9.26
N SER A 2 31.29 13.69 10.12
CA SER A 2 32.23 12.58 9.92
C SER A 2 31.51 11.24 10.10
N LYS A 3 31.59 10.35 9.11
CA LYS A 3 31.07 8.99 9.24
C LYS A 3 31.92 8.22 10.25
N VAL A 4 31.31 7.75 11.33
CA VAL A 4 31.95 6.86 12.30
C VAL A 4 31.82 5.44 11.78
N TYR A 5 32.95 4.78 11.54
CA TYR A 5 33.00 3.36 11.20
C TYR A 5 33.38 2.55 12.45
N ARG A 6 32.72 1.42 12.67
CA ARG A 6 33.11 0.44 13.69
C ARG A 6 33.54 -0.85 13.01
N LYS A 7 34.76 -1.29 13.31
CA LYS A 7 35.30 -2.57 12.85
C LYS A 7 34.86 -3.65 13.85
N ILE A 8 34.16 -4.68 13.38
CA ILE A 8 33.78 -5.84 14.17
C ILE A 8 34.75 -6.97 13.82
N GLN A 9 35.48 -7.49 14.81
CA GLN A 9 36.38 -8.64 14.67
C GLN A 9 35.74 -9.84 15.36
N ALA A 10 35.52 -10.93 14.61
CA ALA A 10 35.03 -12.19 15.16
C ALA A 10 36.20 -12.99 15.76
N SER A 11 36.06 -13.42 17.01
CA SER A 11 37.04 -14.25 17.73
C SER A 11 36.89 -15.76 17.47
N ARG A 12 35.81 -16.18 16.79
CA ARG A 12 35.53 -17.57 16.44
C ARG A 12 35.67 -17.80 14.93
N PRO A 13 36.31 -18.90 14.49
CA PRO A 13 36.56 -19.18 13.08
C PRO A 13 35.29 -19.55 12.29
N SER A 14 34.22 -19.97 12.96
CA SER A 14 32.91 -20.27 12.35
C SER A 14 31.76 -19.87 13.27
N VAL A 15 30.71 -19.27 12.70
CA VAL A 15 29.47 -18.94 13.40
C VAL A 15 28.32 -19.72 12.75
N GLN A 16 27.66 -20.57 13.54
CA GLN A 16 26.38 -21.17 13.18
C GLN A 16 25.29 -20.47 13.99
N ALA A 17 24.30 -19.90 13.31
CA ALA A 17 23.16 -19.25 13.93
C ALA A 17 21.94 -19.40 13.03
N HIS A 18 20.76 -19.54 13.64
CA HIS A 18 19.48 -19.42 12.96
C HIS A 18 18.94 -18.01 13.20
N LEU A 19 18.66 -17.29 12.12
CA LEU A 19 18.12 -15.93 12.18
C LEU A 19 16.73 -15.94 11.56
N THR A 20 15.75 -15.44 12.32
CA THR A 20 14.43 -15.15 11.77
C THR A 20 14.45 -13.76 11.17
N LEU A 21 14.37 -13.69 9.85
CA LEU A 21 14.30 -12.42 9.12
C LEU A 21 12.87 -11.87 9.17
N PRO A 22 12.69 -10.55 9.17
CA PRO A 22 11.37 -9.95 9.05
C PRO A 22 10.73 -10.32 7.70
N PHE A 23 9.41 -10.41 7.67
CA PHE A 23 8.65 -10.67 6.45
C PHE A 23 8.87 -9.56 5.40
N SER A 24 8.81 -9.95 4.14
CA SER A 24 8.93 -9.01 3.02
C SER A 24 7.73 -8.07 2.96
N LYS A 25 8.00 -6.77 3.06
CA LYS A 25 6.98 -5.71 2.89
C LYS A 25 6.23 -5.85 1.57
N SER A 26 6.94 -6.11 0.47
CA SER A 26 6.33 -6.21 -0.85
C SER A 26 5.41 -7.42 -0.97
N GLU A 27 5.84 -8.58 -0.44
CA GLU A 27 5.00 -9.79 -0.48
C GLU A 27 3.80 -9.66 0.44
N SER A 28 3.97 -9.12 1.65
CA SER A 28 2.84 -8.87 2.56
C SER A 28 1.82 -7.92 1.95
N ASN A 29 2.24 -6.82 1.31
CA ASN A 29 1.32 -5.88 0.71
C ASN A 29 0.53 -6.49 -0.45
N ARG A 30 1.17 -7.32 -1.30
CA ARG A 30 0.49 -8.04 -2.38
C ARG A 30 -0.49 -9.07 -1.84
N ALA A 31 -0.07 -9.86 -0.84
CA ALA A 31 -0.92 -10.85 -0.19
C ALA A 31 -2.18 -10.21 0.41
N LEU A 32 -2.05 -9.06 1.07
CA LEU A 32 -3.19 -8.31 1.63
C LEU A 32 -4.19 -7.86 0.56
N ILE A 33 -3.71 -7.39 -0.60
CA ILE A 33 -4.61 -7.01 -1.72
C ILE A 33 -5.30 -8.23 -2.32
N ILE A 34 -4.57 -9.33 -2.52
CA ILE A 34 -5.15 -10.58 -3.04
C ILE A 34 -6.22 -11.09 -2.06
N GLN A 35 -5.95 -11.08 -0.76
CA GLN A 35 -6.93 -11.45 0.27
C GLN A 35 -8.18 -10.55 0.20
N ALA A 36 -7.99 -9.23 0.10
CA ALA A 36 -9.12 -8.29 0.03
C ALA A 36 -9.97 -8.52 -1.22
N LEU A 37 -9.35 -8.73 -2.39
CA LEU A 37 -10.04 -9.02 -3.64
C LEU A 37 -10.77 -10.37 -3.60
N ALA A 38 -10.14 -11.41 -3.04
CA ALA A 38 -10.76 -12.74 -2.91
C ALA A 38 -12.05 -12.67 -2.07
N ARG A 39 -12.01 -11.91 -0.97
CA ARG A 39 -13.17 -11.66 -0.08
C ARG A 39 -14.24 -10.78 -0.73
N PHE A 40 -13.85 -9.90 -1.64
CA PHE A 40 -14.80 -9.07 -2.39
C PHE A 40 -15.51 -9.90 -3.47
N GLN A 41 -14.78 -10.74 -4.20
CA GLN A 41 -15.32 -11.54 -5.31
C GLN A 41 -16.14 -12.75 -4.84
N SER A 42 -15.79 -13.34 -3.71
CA SER A 42 -16.40 -14.58 -3.20
C SER A 42 -16.29 -14.63 -1.67
N ASP A 43 -17.04 -15.52 -1.02
CA ASP A 43 -16.87 -15.76 0.43
C ASP A 43 -15.61 -16.61 0.75
N THR A 44 -14.60 -16.57 -0.13
CA THR A 44 -13.34 -17.29 0.05
C THR A 44 -12.52 -16.62 1.15
N ARG A 45 -12.16 -17.41 2.16
CA ARG A 45 -11.32 -16.96 3.28
C ARG A 45 -9.87 -17.41 3.06
N ILE A 46 -9.03 -16.45 2.70
CA ILE A 46 -7.57 -16.61 2.70
C ILE A 46 -7.06 -16.08 4.03
N GLU A 47 -6.41 -16.92 4.83
CA GLU A 47 -5.75 -16.49 6.07
C GLU A 47 -4.28 -16.17 5.80
N ILE A 48 -3.84 -14.99 6.25
CA ILE A 48 -2.43 -14.60 6.22
C ILE A 48 -1.91 -14.67 7.65
N ALA A 49 -1.08 -15.68 7.95
CA ALA A 49 -0.61 -15.95 9.29
C ALA A 49 0.19 -14.78 9.88
N GLN A 50 1.11 -14.20 9.11
CA GLN A 50 1.94 -13.08 9.54
C GLN A 50 2.28 -12.16 8.36
N CYS A 51 2.43 -10.87 8.66
CA CYS A 51 2.79 -9.82 7.71
C CYS A 51 4.04 -9.07 8.18
N ALA A 52 4.68 -8.36 7.25
CA ALA A 52 5.74 -7.43 7.57
C ALA A 52 5.27 -6.37 8.57
N THR A 53 6.11 -6.07 9.55
CA THR A 53 5.86 -4.99 10.53
C THR A 53 6.16 -3.61 9.98
N ALA A 54 6.41 -3.48 8.67
CA ALA A 54 6.64 -2.21 8.03
C ALA A 54 5.39 -1.31 8.12
N ARG A 55 5.60 -0.01 8.31
CA ARG A 55 4.50 0.97 8.44
C ARG A 55 3.53 0.91 7.28
N ASP A 56 4.02 0.87 6.03
CA ASP A 56 3.16 0.76 4.83
C ASP A 56 2.20 -0.45 4.91
N THR A 57 2.70 -1.60 5.39
CA THR A 57 1.92 -2.85 5.50
C THR A 57 0.83 -2.72 6.56
N GLN A 58 1.17 -2.17 7.73
CA GLN A 58 0.19 -1.91 8.78
C GLN A 58 -0.88 -0.92 8.32
N THR A 59 -0.47 0.19 7.69
CA THR A 59 -1.40 1.19 7.14
C THR A 59 -2.33 0.58 6.09
N LEU A 60 -1.81 -0.26 5.19
CA LEU A 60 -2.63 -0.93 4.18
C LEU A 60 -3.67 -1.86 4.83
N GLN A 61 -3.25 -2.68 5.80
CA GLN A 61 -4.14 -3.59 6.52
C GLN A 61 -5.25 -2.82 7.26
N THR A 62 -4.90 -1.74 7.96
CA THR A 62 -5.87 -0.89 8.66
C THR A 62 -6.88 -0.25 7.71
N LEU A 63 -6.43 0.28 6.57
CA LEU A 63 -7.31 0.98 5.63
C LEU A 63 -8.23 0.02 4.87
N LEU A 64 -7.75 -1.17 4.49
CA LEU A 64 -8.59 -2.21 3.87
C LEU A 64 -9.74 -2.66 4.78
N ALA A 65 -9.52 -2.66 6.11
CA ALA A 65 -10.56 -2.98 7.09
C ALA A 65 -11.42 -1.77 7.50
N SER A 66 -11.08 -0.56 7.07
CA SER A 66 -11.72 0.67 7.53
C SER A 66 -12.98 0.99 6.73
N PRO A 67 -14.13 1.22 7.41
CA PRO A 67 -15.34 1.69 6.75
C PRO A 67 -15.26 3.17 6.35
N ALA A 68 -14.26 3.92 6.85
CA ALA A 68 -14.16 5.36 6.65
C ALA A 68 -14.16 5.75 5.16
N HIS A 69 -14.85 6.84 4.83
CA HIS A 69 -14.89 7.36 3.47
C HIS A 69 -13.53 7.92 3.01
N VAL A 70 -12.73 8.44 3.94
CA VAL A 70 -11.38 8.94 3.69
C VAL A 70 -10.35 7.91 4.11
N TRP A 71 -9.46 7.57 3.19
CA TRP A 71 -8.28 6.75 3.42
C TRP A 71 -7.02 7.62 3.40
N ASP A 72 -6.51 7.94 4.58
CA ASP A 72 -5.23 8.63 4.77
C ASP A 72 -4.09 7.61 4.85
N VAL A 73 -3.27 7.56 3.80
CA VAL A 73 -2.15 6.62 3.69
C VAL A 73 -0.86 7.15 4.32
N LEU A 74 -0.89 8.33 4.94
CA LEU A 74 0.27 9.02 5.50
C LEU A 74 1.35 9.27 4.43
N ASP A 75 2.49 8.58 4.54
CA ASP A 75 3.61 8.62 3.58
C ASP A 75 3.81 7.29 2.83
N ALA A 76 2.88 6.34 2.98
CA ALA A 76 2.92 5.01 2.37
C ALA A 76 2.50 5.02 0.89
N GLY A 77 3.48 5.23 0.00
CA GLY A 77 3.24 5.38 -1.44
C GLY A 77 2.76 4.09 -2.11
N THR A 78 3.23 2.93 -1.63
CA THR A 78 2.76 1.62 -2.09
C THR A 78 1.28 1.43 -1.74
N THR A 79 0.89 1.83 -0.54
CA THR A 79 -0.49 1.76 -0.04
C THR A 79 -1.42 2.66 -0.85
N MET A 80 -1.01 3.90 -1.16
CA MET A 80 -1.75 4.81 -2.06
C MET A 80 -2.12 4.13 -3.39
N ARG A 81 -1.11 3.55 -4.06
CA ARG A 81 -1.29 2.95 -5.38
C ARG A 81 -2.19 1.72 -5.33
N PHE A 82 -1.98 0.84 -4.34
CA PHE A 82 -2.80 -0.36 -4.21
C PHE A 82 -4.24 -0.05 -3.84
N LEU A 83 -4.47 0.86 -2.88
CA LEU A 83 -5.81 1.22 -2.46
C LEU A 83 -6.60 1.95 -3.54
N LEU A 84 -5.95 2.77 -4.38
CA LEU A 84 -6.61 3.42 -5.50
C LEU A 84 -7.16 2.38 -6.49
N ALA A 85 -6.29 1.46 -6.94
CA ALA A 85 -6.71 0.41 -7.86
C ALA A 85 -7.77 -0.51 -7.22
N TYR A 86 -7.59 -0.87 -5.96
CA TYR A 86 -8.57 -1.67 -5.21
C TYR A 86 -9.94 -0.98 -5.12
N ALA A 87 -9.98 0.30 -4.73
CA ALA A 87 -11.23 1.06 -4.63
C ALA A 87 -11.93 1.16 -5.99
N ALA A 88 -11.19 1.42 -7.07
CA ALA A 88 -11.75 1.48 -8.42
C ALA A 88 -12.37 0.13 -8.85
N ILE A 89 -11.62 -0.96 -8.73
CA ILE A 89 -12.07 -2.31 -9.15
C ILE A 89 -13.26 -2.80 -8.31
N THR A 90 -13.28 -2.47 -7.02
CA THR A 90 -14.35 -2.90 -6.10
C THR A 90 -15.52 -1.94 -6.03
N GLY A 91 -15.54 -0.89 -6.87
CA GLY A 91 -16.62 0.09 -6.90
C GLY A 91 -16.77 0.88 -5.60
N GLN A 92 -15.70 1.08 -4.84
CA GLN A 92 -15.78 1.83 -3.58
C GLN A 92 -15.61 3.33 -3.81
N HIS A 93 -16.56 4.10 -3.28
CA HIS A 93 -16.47 5.56 -3.23
C HIS A 93 -15.59 5.98 -2.06
N LYS A 94 -14.30 6.19 -2.32
CA LYS A 94 -13.29 6.58 -1.33
C LYS A 94 -12.49 7.79 -1.77
N ILE A 95 -12.11 8.62 -0.80
CA ILE A 95 -11.12 9.69 -0.97
C ILE A 95 -9.78 9.19 -0.46
N LEU A 96 -8.77 9.17 -1.31
CA LEU A 96 -7.41 8.79 -0.95
C LEU A 96 -6.54 10.05 -0.78
N THR A 97 -5.93 10.18 0.39
CA THR A 97 -5.08 11.31 0.75
C THR A 97 -3.84 10.85 1.51
N GLY A 98 -3.00 11.79 1.90
CA GLY A 98 -1.83 11.55 2.72
C GLY A 98 -1.22 12.84 3.24
N THR A 99 -0.02 12.71 3.81
CA THR A 99 0.81 13.84 4.24
C THR A 99 1.05 14.87 3.11
N PRO A 100 1.43 16.12 3.41
CA PRO A 100 1.78 17.10 2.38
C PRO A 100 2.86 16.63 1.40
N ARG A 101 3.77 15.74 1.85
CA ARG A 101 4.76 15.11 0.97
C ARG A 101 4.12 14.08 0.04
N MET A 102 3.16 13.29 0.52
CA MET A 102 2.40 12.34 -0.31
C MET A 102 1.59 13.04 -1.40
N GLN A 103 0.98 14.18 -1.07
CA GLN A 103 0.23 15.02 -2.01
C GLN A 103 1.11 15.68 -3.09
N LYS A 104 2.44 15.52 -3.02
CA LYS A 104 3.40 15.93 -4.04
C LYS A 104 4.06 14.75 -4.75
N ARG A 105 3.60 13.51 -4.49
CA ARG A 105 4.11 12.31 -5.17
C ARG A 105 3.27 12.00 -6.41
N PRO A 106 3.90 11.84 -7.59
CA PRO A 106 3.17 11.62 -8.83
C PRO A 106 2.46 10.25 -8.82
N ILE A 107 1.22 10.25 -9.30
CA ILE A 107 0.37 9.06 -9.49
C ILE A 107 -0.33 9.04 -10.86
N GLY A 108 -0.13 10.07 -11.69
CA GLY A 108 -0.71 10.24 -13.03
C GLY A 108 -0.81 8.96 -13.86
N ILE A 109 0.32 8.27 -14.07
CA ILE A 109 0.39 7.04 -14.88
C ILE A 109 -0.62 5.98 -14.45
N LEU A 110 -0.83 5.80 -13.13
CA LEU A 110 -1.80 4.83 -12.62
C LEU A 110 -3.24 5.31 -12.86
N VAL A 111 -3.50 6.61 -12.65
CA VAL A 111 -4.83 7.20 -12.86
C VAL A 111 -5.22 7.14 -14.34
N GLU A 112 -4.30 7.46 -15.24
CA GLU A 112 -4.49 7.37 -16.69
C GLU A 112 -4.79 5.93 -17.12
N ALA A 113 -4.02 4.95 -16.62
CA ALA A 113 -4.27 3.55 -16.92
C ALA A 113 -5.65 3.09 -16.43
N LEU A 114 -6.06 3.48 -15.23
CA LEU A 114 -7.39 3.13 -14.70
C LEU A 114 -8.52 3.84 -15.46
N ARG A 115 -8.36 5.13 -15.80
CA ARG A 115 -9.32 5.85 -16.64
C ARG A 115 -9.46 5.25 -18.04
N ALA A 116 -8.36 4.80 -18.63
CA ALA A 116 -8.38 4.10 -19.93
C ALA A 116 -9.13 2.76 -19.88
N LEU A 117 -9.19 2.13 -18.71
CA LEU A 117 -10.02 0.94 -18.46
C LEU A 117 -11.49 1.27 -18.17
N GLY A 118 -11.87 2.55 -18.12
CA GLY A 118 -13.24 3.02 -17.91
C GLY A 118 -13.60 3.42 -16.48
N PHE A 119 -12.65 3.38 -15.54
CA PHE A 119 -12.90 3.81 -14.15
C PHE A 119 -12.93 5.34 -14.03
N ASP A 120 -13.89 5.87 -13.27
CA ASP A 120 -13.96 7.31 -12.97
C ASP A 120 -13.15 7.64 -11.71
N ILE A 121 -12.08 8.40 -11.90
CA ILE A 121 -11.17 8.84 -10.85
C ILE A 121 -10.95 10.34 -11.02
N GLN A 122 -11.13 11.11 -9.95
CA GLN A 122 -11.04 12.57 -9.96
C GLN A 122 -9.93 13.06 -9.04
N TYR A 123 -9.10 13.97 -9.51
CA TYR A 123 -8.17 14.70 -8.65
C TYR A 123 -8.95 15.75 -7.85
N LEU A 124 -8.72 15.82 -6.54
CA LEU A 124 -9.34 16.80 -5.65
C LEU A 124 -8.43 18.00 -5.36
N GLY A 125 -7.20 17.96 -5.88
CA GLY A 125 -6.21 19.02 -5.78
C GLY A 125 -5.49 19.21 -7.11
N GLN A 126 -4.17 19.10 -7.09
CA GLN A 126 -3.36 19.24 -8.30
C GLN A 126 -3.47 18.00 -9.19
N GLU A 127 -3.68 18.20 -10.48
CA GLU A 127 -3.67 17.11 -11.47
C GLU A 127 -2.34 16.35 -11.47
N GLY A 128 -2.41 15.02 -11.51
CA GLY A 128 -1.27 14.12 -11.42
C GLY A 128 -0.86 13.72 -9.99
N TYR A 129 -1.48 14.31 -8.96
CA TYR A 129 -1.10 14.13 -7.56
C TYR A 129 -2.30 13.90 -6.62
N PRO A 130 -2.14 13.20 -5.48
CA PRO A 130 -3.17 13.15 -4.45
C PRO A 130 -3.46 14.54 -3.82
N PRO A 131 -4.64 14.76 -3.22
CA PRO A 131 -5.72 13.79 -2.99
C PRO A 131 -6.57 13.51 -4.23
N LEU A 132 -7.19 12.33 -4.24
CA LEU A 132 -8.03 11.87 -5.33
C LEU A 132 -9.24 11.08 -4.84
N ARG A 133 -10.31 11.06 -5.62
CA ARG A 133 -11.55 10.34 -5.37
C ARG A 133 -11.75 9.27 -6.44
N GLY A 134 -11.96 8.03 -6.02
CA GLY A 134 -12.52 7.00 -6.90
C GLY A 134 -14.04 7.06 -6.84
N GLU A 135 -14.68 7.13 -8.00
CA GLU A 135 -16.13 6.98 -8.14
C GLU A 135 -16.38 5.49 -8.43
N GLY A 136 -17.21 4.83 -7.63
CA GLY A 136 -17.43 3.38 -7.63
C GLY A 136 -18.10 2.79 -8.87
N LYS A 137 -18.06 3.45 -10.02
CA LYS A 137 -18.59 2.91 -11.27
C LYS A 137 -17.62 1.89 -11.83
N VAL A 138 -18.07 0.64 -11.83
CA VAL A 138 -17.46 -0.42 -12.63
C VAL A 138 -17.93 -0.20 -14.09
N PRO A 139 -17.00 -0.09 -15.06
CA PRO A 139 -17.34 0.06 -16.47
C PRO A 139 -18.03 -1.18 -17.05
#